data_AF-A0A518AXX9-F1
#
_entry.id   AF-A0A518AXX9-F1
#
_cell.length_a   1.000
_cell.length_b   1.000
_cell.length_c   1.000
_cell.angle_alpha   90.00
_cell.angle_beta   90.00
_cell.angle_gamma   90.00
#
_symmetry.space_group_name_H-M   'P 1'
#
loop_
_entity.id
_entity.type
_entity.pdbx_description
1 polymer ?
#
loop_
_entity_poly.entity_id
_entity_poly.type
_entity_poly.pdbx_seq_one_letter_code
_entity_poly.pdbx_strand_id
1 'polypeptide(L)'
;MPKGNTRPPDSTRKRRDDSPEDVKKGNKRMWDAWKQGRELIGEVGMFAGYGAMKEVADGNASIAERLRKYRAMANRISEKELGTICERCRASSRAWGPTFLVELSRLPGRRERNDVAKSAIRDRWGVAELKRRVRLMLDPRKVSTRVGRNRRLDWTSEAEILHEIKRLCVTWIRFKSELEQTDSKQMPIAGSRRLTKPVREEFLTISDHLDRLRSQIGTRLERLRDRDG
;
A
#
# COMPACT_ATOMS: atom_id res chain seq x y z
N MET A 1 -42.33 14.99 -1.23
CA MET A 1 -41.75 13.74 -0.70
C MET A 1 -40.84 13.12 -1.76
N PRO A 2 -39.52 13.00 -1.53
CA PRO A 2 -38.62 12.41 -2.52
C PRO A 2 -38.70 10.88 -2.44
N LYS A 3 -38.96 10.23 -3.59
CA LYS A 3 -38.96 8.78 -3.74
C LYS A 3 -37.54 8.25 -3.51
N GLY A 4 -37.34 7.55 -2.41
CA GLY A 4 -36.09 6.86 -2.08
C GLY A 4 -35.79 5.80 -3.14
N ASN A 5 -34.75 6.05 -3.95
CA ASN A 5 -34.22 5.09 -4.89
C ASN A 5 -33.28 4.13 -4.16
N THR A 6 -33.82 3.26 -3.30
CA THR A 6 -33.08 2.16 -2.68
C THR A 6 -32.96 1.03 -3.69
N ARG A 7 -31.86 1.01 -4.45
CA ARG A 7 -31.45 -0.21 -5.15
C ARG A 7 -31.19 -1.30 -4.09
N PRO A 8 -31.88 -2.45 -4.15
CA PRO A 8 -31.58 -3.54 -3.24
C PRO A 8 -30.16 -4.06 -3.49
N PRO A 9 -29.46 -4.57 -2.46
CA PRO A 9 -28.15 -5.17 -2.63
C PRO A 9 -28.30 -6.41 -3.51
N ASP A 10 -27.59 -6.41 -4.65
CA ASP A 10 -27.48 -7.55 -5.58
C ASP A 10 -26.68 -8.68 -4.92
N SER A 11 -27.34 -9.44 -4.03
CA SER A 11 -26.75 -10.52 -3.24
C SER A 11 -26.82 -11.89 -3.91
N THR A 12 -27.18 -11.97 -5.20
CA THR A 12 -27.48 -13.25 -5.87
C THR A 12 -26.79 -13.48 -7.21
N ARG A 13 -25.75 -12.71 -7.56
CA ARG A 13 -24.79 -13.20 -8.57
C ARG A 13 -24.00 -14.38 -7.97
N LYS A 14 -24.52 -15.60 -8.12
CA LYS A 14 -23.74 -16.85 -7.99
C LYS A 14 -22.47 -16.67 -8.81
N ARG A 15 -21.34 -16.43 -8.13
CA ARG A 15 -20.04 -16.30 -8.77
C ARG A 15 -19.72 -17.66 -9.39
N ARG A 16 -19.83 -17.77 -10.72
CA ARG A 16 -19.60 -19.01 -11.47
C ARG A 16 -18.21 -19.58 -11.16
N ASP A 17 -18.11 -20.90 -11.20
CA ASP A 17 -16.84 -21.62 -11.17
C ASP A 17 -16.01 -21.26 -12.40
N ASP A 18 -14.70 -21.18 -12.22
CA ASP A 18 -13.78 -21.06 -13.36
C ASP A 18 -13.69 -22.42 -14.07
N SER A 19 -13.46 -22.41 -15.38
CA SER A 19 -13.32 -23.65 -16.14
C SER A 19 -12.09 -24.46 -15.68
N PRO A 20 -12.09 -25.80 -15.80
CA PRO A 20 -10.90 -26.61 -15.53
C PRO A 20 -9.66 -26.14 -16.31
N GLU A 21 -9.86 -25.66 -17.54
CA GLU A 21 -8.82 -25.09 -18.40
C GLU A 21 -8.23 -23.80 -17.81
N ASP A 22 -9.08 -22.91 -17.29
CA ASP A 22 -8.64 -21.67 -16.63
C ASP A 22 -7.86 -21.95 -15.36
N VAL A 23 -8.30 -22.93 -14.56
CA VAL A 23 -7.57 -23.36 -13.36
C VAL A 23 -6.22 -23.97 -13.73
N LYS A 24 -6.16 -24.81 -14.77
CA LYS A 24 -4.91 -25.40 -15.27
C LYS A 24 -3.95 -24.32 -15.78
N LYS A 25 -4.45 -23.35 -16.55
CA LYS A 25 -3.67 -22.20 -17.05
C LYS A 25 -3.17 -21.32 -15.90
N GLY A 26 -4.01 -21.05 -14.91
CA GLY A 26 -3.66 -20.32 -13.70
C GLY A 26 -2.53 -21.00 -12.92
N ASN A 27 -2.70 -22.28 -12.63
CA ASN A 27 -1.69 -23.11 -11.95
C ASN A 27 -0.36 -23.14 -12.72
N LYS A 28 -0.38 -23.33 -14.03
CA LYS A 28 0.83 -23.30 -14.86
C LYS A 28 1.56 -21.96 -14.72
N ARG A 29 0.84 -20.83 -14.88
CA ARG A 29 1.43 -19.49 -14.75
C ARG A 29 2.03 -19.25 -13.36
N MET A 30 1.39 -19.76 -12.30
CA MET A 30 1.90 -19.67 -10.94
C MET A 30 3.22 -20.44 -10.77
N TRP A 31 3.30 -21.66 -11.31
CA TRP A 31 4.53 -22.45 -11.33
C TRP A 31 5.64 -21.79 -12.13
N ASP A 32 5.33 -21.27 -13.33
CA ASP A 32 6.31 -20.59 -14.18
C ASP A 32 6.90 -19.36 -13.47
N ALA A 33 6.05 -18.55 -12.82
CA ALA A 33 6.49 -17.39 -12.05
C ALA A 33 7.35 -17.77 -10.84
N TRP A 34 7.04 -18.89 -10.17
CA TRP A 34 7.82 -19.38 -9.04
C TRP A 34 9.18 -19.90 -9.48
N LYS A 35 9.25 -20.67 -10.58
CA LYS A 35 10.51 -21.16 -11.17
C LYS A 35 11.41 -20.02 -11.59
N GLN A 36 10.86 -19.04 -12.32
CA GLN A 36 11.60 -17.82 -12.68
C GLN A 36 12.11 -17.08 -11.43
N GLY A 37 11.31 -17.01 -10.37
CA GLY A 37 11.75 -16.45 -9.09
C GLY A 37 12.90 -17.22 -8.43
N ARG A 38 12.93 -18.56 -8.56
CA ARG A 38 14.01 -19.42 -8.04
C ARG A 38 15.29 -19.30 -8.85
N GLU A 39 15.18 -19.24 -10.17
CA GLU A 39 16.31 -18.99 -11.07
C GLU A 39 16.98 -17.66 -10.74
N LEU A 40 16.19 -16.58 -10.59
CA LEU A 40 16.70 -15.27 -10.17
C LEU A 40 17.40 -15.30 -8.80
N ILE A 41 16.95 -16.14 -7.86
CA ILE A 41 17.66 -16.30 -6.57
C ILE A 41 19.02 -16.95 -6.78
N GLY A 42 19.15 -17.90 -7.71
CA GLY A 42 20.43 -18.51 -8.07
C GLY A 42 21.37 -17.55 -8.79
N GLU A 43 20.85 -16.71 -9.68
CA GLU A 43 21.65 -15.77 -10.49
C GLU A 43 22.15 -14.56 -9.71
N VAL A 44 21.27 -13.86 -8.99
CA VAL A 44 21.62 -12.58 -8.34
C VAL A 44 21.57 -12.63 -6.81
N GLY A 45 21.17 -13.76 -6.24
CA GLY A 45 21.10 -13.96 -4.80
C GLY A 45 19.79 -13.54 -4.12
N MET A 46 19.66 -13.93 -2.86
CA MET A 46 18.44 -13.73 -2.04
C MET A 46 18.17 -12.28 -1.65
N PHE A 47 19.17 -11.40 -1.68
CA PHE A 47 19.06 -10.01 -1.22
C PHE A 47 19.14 -8.99 -2.36
N ALA A 48 19.13 -9.44 -3.62
CA ALA A 48 19.19 -8.58 -4.78
C ALA A 48 18.06 -7.52 -4.79
N GLY A 49 18.47 -6.26 -4.91
CA GLY A 49 17.57 -5.11 -4.98
C GLY A 49 17.03 -4.86 -6.39
N TYR A 50 16.42 -3.69 -6.59
CA TYR A 50 15.88 -3.28 -7.88
C TYR A 50 16.95 -3.08 -8.96
N GLY A 51 18.17 -2.63 -8.60
CA GLY A 51 19.28 -2.44 -9.54
C GLY A 51 19.66 -3.72 -10.28
N ALA A 52 19.91 -4.81 -9.55
CA ALA A 52 20.20 -6.12 -10.12
C ALA A 52 19.07 -6.65 -11.02
N MET A 53 17.80 -6.40 -10.65
CA MET A 53 16.66 -6.78 -11.49
C MET A 53 16.56 -5.93 -12.76
N LYS A 54 17.03 -4.69 -12.72
CA LYS A 54 17.07 -3.79 -13.88
C LYS A 54 18.15 -4.22 -14.86
N GLU A 55 19.28 -4.72 -14.37
CA GLU A 55 20.34 -5.33 -15.20
C GLU A 55 19.82 -6.59 -15.91
N VAL A 56 19.18 -7.51 -15.17
CA VAL A 56 18.56 -8.73 -15.74
C VAL A 56 17.43 -8.40 -16.74
N ALA A 57 16.81 -7.23 -16.61
CA ALA A 57 15.72 -6.79 -17.45
C ALA A 57 16.15 -5.84 -18.60
N ASP A 58 17.45 -5.74 -18.91
CA ASP A 58 18.01 -4.86 -19.94
C ASP A 58 17.53 -3.40 -19.82
N GLY A 59 17.42 -2.91 -18.58
CA GLY A 59 16.96 -1.55 -18.30
C GLY A 59 15.43 -1.37 -18.24
N ASN A 60 14.62 -2.38 -18.57
CA ASN A 60 13.17 -2.26 -18.58
C ASN A 60 12.57 -2.26 -17.16
N ALA A 61 12.05 -1.12 -16.73
CA ALA A 61 11.52 -0.92 -15.38
C ALA A 61 10.34 -1.83 -15.02
N SER A 62 9.43 -2.09 -15.97
CA SER A 62 8.24 -2.91 -15.73
C SER A 62 8.60 -4.38 -15.55
N ILE A 63 9.52 -4.87 -16.39
CA ILE A 63 10.05 -6.23 -16.30
C ILE A 63 10.85 -6.38 -15.00
N ALA A 64 11.74 -5.44 -14.69
CA ALA A 64 12.54 -5.44 -13.46
C ALA A 64 11.65 -5.53 -12.21
N GLU A 65 10.58 -4.74 -12.14
CA GLU A 65 9.65 -4.76 -11.01
C GLU A 65 8.88 -6.08 -10.91
N ARG A 66 8.56 -6.72 -12.04
CA ARG A 66 7.94 -8.05 -12.08
C ARG A 66 8.90 -9.12 -11.58
N LEU A 67 10.15 -9.13 -12.07
CA LEU A 67 11.19 -10.08 -11.65
C LEU A 67 11.50 -9.94 -10.16
N ARG A 68 11.60 -8.69 -9.66
CA ARG A 68 11.76 -8.40 -8.23
C ARG A 68 10.68 -9.07 -7.39
N LYS A 69 9.42 -8.98 -7.82
CA LYS A 69 8.28 -9.59 -7.14
C LYS A 69 8.32 -11.11 -7.18
N TYR A 70 8.65 -11.70 -8.32
CA TYR A 70 8.75 -13.15 -8.47
C TYR A 70 9.88 -13.72 -7.62
N ARG A 71 11.04 -13.07 -7.60
CA ARG A 71 12.16 -13.40 -6.71
C ARG A 71 11.74 -13.36 -5.24
N ALA A 72 11.14 -12.24 -4.81
CA ALA A 72 10.67 -12.10 -3.42
C ALA A 72 9.60 -13.14 -3.06
N MET A 73 8.70 -13.47 -3.98
CA MET A 73 7.68 -14.50 -3.83
C MET A 73 8.30 -15.90 -3.69
N ALA A 74 9.21 -16.29 -4.57
CA ALA A 74 9.89 -17.59 -4.54
C ALA A 74 10.80 -17.77 -3.32
N ASN A 75 11.30 -16.66 -2.75
CA ASN A 75 12.06 -16.68 -1.51
C ASN A 75 11.15 -16.95 -0.28
N ARG A 76 9.87 -16.57 -0.34
CA ARG A 76 8.94 -16.64 0.80
C ARG A 76 8.02 -17.86 0.77
N ILE A 77 7.61 -18.28 -0.43
CA ILE A 77 6.67 -19.39 -0.65
C ILE A 77 7.47 -20.60 -1.10
N SER A 78 7.42 -21.68 -0.33
CA SER A 78 8.10 -22.93 -0.69
C SER A 78 7.37 -23.68 -1.80
N GLU A 79 8.09 -24.58 -2.47
CA GLU A 79 7.51 -25.47 -3.49
C GLU A 79 6.31 -26.26 -2.98
N LYS A 80 6.44 -26.84 -1.76
CA LYS A 80 5.36 -27.57 -1.09
C LYS A 80 4.14 -26.68 -0.82
N GLU A 81 4.35 -25.44 -0.40
CA GLU A 81 3.26 -24.48 -0.17
C GLU A 81 2.54 -24.13 -1.47
N LEU A 82 3.28 -23.89 -2.55
CA LEU A 82 2.72 -23.65 -3.88
C LEU A 82 1.89 -24.85 -4.37
N GLY A 83 2.40 -26.08 -4.19
CA GLY A 83 1.68 -27.32 -4.51
C GLY A 83 0.32 -27.38 -3.81
N THR A 84 0.30 -27.15 -2.48
CA THR A 84 -0.93 -27.11 -1.70
C THR A 84 -1.92 -26.02 -2.18
N ILE A 85 -1.44 -24.83 -2.56
CA ILE A 85 -2.30 -23.77 -3.09
C ILE A 85 -2.90 -24.19 -4.44
N CYS A 86 -2.10 -24.77 -5.34
CA CYS A 86 -2.56 -25.24 -6.65
C CYS A 86 -3.63 -26.34 -6.52
N GLU A 87 -3.47 -27.27 -5.59
CA GLU A 87 -4.46 -28.31 -5.29
C GLU A 87 -5.78 -27.72 -4.79
N ARG A 88 -5.73 -26.73 -3.89
CA ARG A 88 -6.92 -26.03 -3.42
C ARG A 88 -7.65 -25.30 -4.54
N CYS A 89 -6.91 -24.65 -5.44
CA CYS A 89 -7.46 -24.01 -6.63
C CYS A 89 -8.20 -25.00 -7.53
N ARG A 90 -7.63 -26.21 -7.74
CA ARG A 90 -8.30 -27.30 -8.49
C ARG A 90 -9.56 -27.78 -7.78
N ALA A 91 -9.47 -28.07 -6.49
CA ALA A 91 -10.60 -28.60 -5.71
C ALA A 91 -11.78 -27.61 -5.61
N SER A 92 -11.51 -26.31 -5.70
CA SER A 92 -12.53 -25.26 -5.58
C SER A 92 -12.89 -24.59 -6.91
N SER A 93 -12.43 -25.15 -8.03
CA SER A 93 -12.62 -24.59 -9.39
C SER A 93 -12.32 -23.10 -9.47
N ARG A 94 -11.17 -22.69 -8.90
CA ARG A 94 -10.76 -21.30 -8.78
C ARG A 94 -9.44 -21.04 -9.48
N ALA A 95 -9.47 -20.19 -10.51
CA ALA A 95 -8.30 -19.79 -11.27
C ALA A 95 -7.55 -18.65 -10.56
N TRP A 96 -6.36 -18.96 -10.06
CA TRP A 96 -5.42 -17.98 -9.55
C TRP A 96 -4.24 -17.80 -10.49
N GLY A 97 -3.72 -16.58 -10.54
CA GLY A 97 -2.48 -16.25 -11.26
C GLY A 97 -1.37 -15.79 -10.32
N PRO A 98 -0.18 -15.50 -10.88
CA PRO A 98 1.02 -15.13 -10.09
C PRO A 98 0.80 -13.96 -9.13
N THR A 99 -0.07 -13.00 -9.48
CA THR A 99 -0.37 -11.84 -8.63
C THR A 99 -0.94 -12.25 -7.27
N PHE A 100 -1.70 -13.34 -7.17
CA PHE A 100 -2.21 -13.81 -5.88
C PHE A 100 -1.06 -14.28 -4.98
N LEU A 101 -0.09 -15.00 -5.53
CA LEU A 101 1.09 -15.47 -4.80
C LEU A 101 1.99 -14.30 -4.38
N VAL A 102 2.17 -13.31 -5.26
CA VAL A 102 2.94 -12.09 -4.94
C VAL A 102 2.30 -11.32 -3.78
N GLU A 103 0.97 -11.28 -3.68
CA GLU A 103 0.32 -10.64 -2.54
C GLU A 103 0.40 -11.49 -1.27
N LEU A 104 0.26 -12.81 -1.38
CA LEU A 104 0.44 -13.71 -0.23
C LEU A 104 1.86 -13.67 0.33
N SER A 105 2.89 -13.56 -0.51
CA SER A 105 4.29 -13.55 -0.07
C SER A 105 4.66 -12.35 0.80
N ARG A 106 3.80 -11.34 0.86
CA ARG A 106 3.95 -10.19 1.78
C ARG A 106 3.72 -10.57 3.24
N LEU A 107 2.98 -11.66 3.50
CA LEU A 107 2.80 -12.19 4.85
C LEU A 107 4.03 -13.03 5.23
N PRO A 108 4.66 -12.78 6.38
CA PRO A 108 5.91 -13.44 6.75
C PRO A 108 5.70 -14.92 7.11
N GLY A 109 4.64 -15.26 7.85
CA GLY A 109 4.41 -16.61 8.33
C GLY A 109 3.65 -17.49 7.33
N ARG A 110 4.11 -18.73 7.23
CA ARG A 110 3.52 -19.78 6.39
C ARG A 110 2.08 -20.10 6.80
N ARG A 111 1.80 -20.09 8.11
CA ARG A 111 0.45 -20.36 8.64
C ARG A 111 -0.54 -19.29 8.18
N GLU A 112 -0.20 -18.01 8.36
CA GLU A 112 -1.07 -16.91 7.90
C GLU A 112 -1.32 -16.97 6.39
N ARG A 113 -0.29 -17.23 5.58
CA ARG A 113 -0.46 -17.38 4.12
C ARG A 113 -1.43 -18.49 3.76
N ASN A 114 -1.31 -19.65 4.40
CA ASN A 114 -2.21 -20.78 4.16
C ASN A 114 -3.65 -20.47 4.59
N ASP A 115 -3.84 -19.82 5.73
CA ASP A 115 -5.17 -19.46 6.24
C ASP A 115 -5.85 -18.42 5.34
N VAL A 116 -5.09 -17.42 4.90
CA VAL A 116 -5.56 -16.42 3.91
C VAL A 116 -5.84 -17.08 2.58
N ALA A 117 -4.98 -17.97 2.08
CA ALA A 117 -5.20 -18.66 0.82
C ALA A 117 -6.45 -19.53 0.86
N LYS A 118 -6.63 -20.31 1.93
CA LYS A 118 -7.83 -21.13 2.16
C LYS A 118 -9.10 -20.27 2.15
N SER A 119 -9.09 -19.16 2.89
CA SER A 119 -10.24 -18.24 2.97
C SER A 119 -10.51 -17.58 1.61
N ALA A 120 -9.48 -17.09 0.95
CA ALA A 120 -9.60 -16.41 -0.34
C ALA A 120 -10.12 -17.32 -1.46
N ILE A 121 -9.74 -18.60 -1.47
CA ILE A 121 -10.23 -19.60 -2.42
C ILE A 121 -11.68 -19.95 -2.10
N ARG A 122 -11.99 -20.30 -0.85
CA ARG A 122 -13.35 -20.65 -0.39
C ARG A 122 -14.35 -19.53 -0.64
N ASP A 123 -13.99 -18.30 -0.26
CA ASP A 123 -14.86 -17.13 -0.31
C ASP A 123 -14.73 -16.37 -1.65
N ARG A 124 -14.01 -16.95 -2.62
CA ARG A 124 -13.86 -16.45 -4.00
C ARG A 124 -13.41 -14.99 -4.07
N TRP A 125 -12.38 -14.65 -3.30
CA TRP A 125 -11.81 -13.31 -3.34
C TRP A 125 -11.20 -13.04 -4.72
N GLY A 126 -11.44 -11.82 -5.21
CA GLY A 126 -10.65 -11.27 -6.30
C GLY A 126 -9.33 -10.71 -5.77
N VAL A 127 -8.41 -10.37 -6.67
CA VAL A 127 -7.10 -9.78 -6.31
C VAL A 127 -7.26 -8.55 -5.41
N ALA A 128 -8.27 -7.71 -5.65
CA ALA A 128 -8.51 -6.51 -4.85
C ALA A 128 -8.86 -6.83 -3.38
N GLU A 129 -9.73 -7.82 -3.14
CA GLU A 129 -10.10 -8.21 -1.78
C GLU A 129 -8.95 -8.92 -1.07
N LEU A 130 -8.18 -9.77 -1.78
CA LEU A 130 -6.96 -10.37 -1.23
C LEU A 130 -5.97 -9.27 -0.78
N LYS A 131 -5.69 -8.29 -1.64
CA LYS A 131 -4.81 -7.15 -1.31
C LYS A 131 -5.29 -6.41 -0.07
N ARG A 132 -6.59 -6.17 0.03
CA ARG A 132 -7.21 -5.50 1.18
C ARG A 132 -6.99 -6.31 2.47
N ARG A 133 -7.22 -7.62 2.42
CA ARG A 133 -7.07 -8.52 3.58
C ARG A 133 -5.62 -8.69 4.02
N VAL A 134 -4.70 -8.85 3.09
CA VAL A 134 -3.26 -8.85 3.39
C VAL A 134 -2.82 -7.53 4.02
N ARG A 135 -3.28 -6.39 3.49
CA ARG A 135 -2.98 -5.07 4.06
C ARG A 135 -3.50 -4.93 5.49
N LEU A 136 -4.73 -5.37 5.74
CA LEU A 136 -5.37 -5.41 7.06
C LEU A 136 -4.53 -6.17 8.10
N MET A 137 -3.91 -7.28 7.69
CA MET A 137 -3.09 -8.10 8.57
C MET A 137 -1.71 -7.50 8.84
N LEU A 138 -1.11 -6.83 7.84
CA LEU A 138 0.22 -6.23 7.98
C LEU A 138 0.21 -4.90 8.73
N ASP A 139 -0.85 -4.11 8.57
CA ASP A 139 -0.99 -2.82 9.24
C ASP A 139 -2.49 -2.52 9.49
N PRO A 140 -3.04 -3.01 10.62
CA PRO A 140 -4.45 -2.82 10.97
C PRO A 140 -4.87 -1.34 11.04
N ARG A 141 -3.91 -0.43 11.28
CA ARG A 141 -4.16 1.01 11.42
C ARG A 141 -4.20 1.75 10.07
N LYS A 142 -3.74 1.14 8.98
CA LYS A 142 -3.73 1.75 7.62
C LYS A 142 -4.94 1.41 6.76
N VAL A 143 -6.01 0.85 7.34
CA VAL A 143 -7.26 0.53 6.64
C VAL A 143 -8.13 1.78 6.53
N SER A 144 -7.55 2.90 6.09
CA SER A 144 -8.37 3.88 5.41
C SER A 144 -8.59 3.34 4.01
N THR A 145 -9.84 3.02 3.68
CA THR A 145 -10.31 2.66 2.32
C THR A 145 -10.16 3.82 1.32
N ARG A 146 -9.32 4.81 1.61
CA ARG A 146 -9.17 6.05 0.87
C ARG A 146 -7.69 6.35 0.68
N VAL A 147 -7.05 5.61 -0.22
CA VAL A 147 -5.92 6.18 -0.93
C VAL A 147 -6.50 7.31 -1.78
N GLY A 148 -6.24 8.57 -1.39
CA GLY A 148 -6.56 9.75 -2.20
C GLY A 148 -7.85 10.53 -1.88
N ARG A 149 -8.64 10.19 -0.85
CA ARG A 149 -9.71 11.09 -0.36
C ARG A 149 -9.41 11.50 1.07
N ASN A 150 -9.17 12.80 1.26
CA ASN A 150 -9.01 13.45 2.56
C ASN A 150 -9.95 12.80 3.60
N ARG A 151 -9.42 12.55 4.81
CA ARG A 151 -10.22 12.18 5.97
C ARG A 151 -11.41 13.15 6.02
N ARG A 152 -12.65 12.63 6.08
CA ARG A 152 -13.79 13.51 6.37
C ARG A 152 -13.58 13.93 7.81
N LEU A 153 -13.21 15.19 8.01
CA LEU A 153 -13.23 15.80 9.33
C LEU A 153 -14.65 15.81 9.84
N ASP A 154 -14.81 15.42 11.09
CA ASP A 154 -15.99 15.80 11.83
C ASP A 154 -15.87 17.27 12.25
N TRP A 155 -16.63 18.15 11.59
CA TRP A 155 -16.64 19.58 11.88
C TRP A 155 -17.35 19.94 13.20
N THR A 156 -17.91 18.95 13.90
CA THR A 156 -18.52 19.13 15.22
C THR A 156 -17.56 18.75 16.36
N SER A 157 -16.46 18.06 16.06
CA SER A 157 -15.44 17.69 17.04
C SER A 157 -14.29 18.69 17.04
N GLU A 158 -14.23 19.53 18.06
CA GLU A 158 -13.15 20.50 18.26
C GLU A 158 -11.77 19.81 18.31
N ALA A 159 -11.68 18.65 18.94
CA ALA A 159 -10.45 17.87 19.02
C ALA A 159 -9.98 17.36 17.63
N GLU A 160 -10.90 16.89 16.78
CA GLU A 160 -10.53 16.47 15.42
C GLU A 160 -10.05 17.64 14.54
N ILE A 161 -10.71 18.79 14.65
CA ILE A 161 -10.34 20.01 13.92
C ILE A 161 -8.94 20.45 14.34
N LEU A 162 -8.68 20.54 15.65
CA LEU A 162 -7.39 20.93 16.19
C LEU A 162 -6.27 19.96 15.78
N HIS A 163 -6.54 18.66 15.76
CA HIS A 163 -5.58 17.66 15.29
C HIS A 163 -5.23 17.80 13.80
N GLU A 164 -6.20 18.08 12.94
CA GLU A 164 -5.93 18.27 11.52
C GLU A 164 -5.14 19.55 11.27
N ILE A 165 -5.50 20.65 11.95
CA ILE A 165 -4.74 21.91 11.83
C ILE A 165 -3.30 21.71 12.30
N LYS A 166 -3.08 21.01 13.42
CA LYS A 166 -1.74 20.62 13.88
C LYS A 166 -0.98 19.81 12.83
N ARG A 167 -1.64 18.87 12.14
CA ARG A 167 -1.04 18.07 11.06
C ARG A 167 -0.61 18.94 9.88
N LEU A 168 -1.46 19.86 9.44
CA LEU A 168 -1.16 20.80 8.36
C LEU A 168 0.05 21.69 8.71
N CYS A 169 0.10 22.20 9.95
CA CYS A 169 1.24 22.97 10.45
C CYS A 169 2.54 22.14 10.41
N VAL A 170 2.50 20.87 10.84
CA VAL A 170 3.68 19.98 10.80
C VAL A 170 4.14 19.71 9.37
N THR A 171 3.23 19.51 8.42
CA THR A 171 3.58 19.33 7.00
C THR A 171 4.26 20.58 6.45
N TRP A 172 3.75 21.77 6.78
CA TRP A 172 4.34 23.05 6.38
C TRP A 172 5.74 23.25 6.99
N ILE A 173 5.92 22.97 8.28
CA ILE A 173 7.22 23.11 8.96
C ILE A 173 8.25 22.15 8.37
N ARG A 174 7.86 20.91 8.03
CA ARG A 174 8.75 19.97 7.34
C ARG A 174 9.20 20.50 5.98
N PHE A 175 8.27 21.07 5.21
CA PHE A 175 8.59 21.70 3.93
C PHE A 175 9.52 22.91 4.09
N LYS A 176 9.33 23.75 5.13
CA LYS A 176 10.26 24.83 5.49
C LYS A 176 11.66 24.28 5.80
N SER A 177 11.77 23.25 6.63
CA SER A 177 13.07 22.64 7.00
C SER A 177 13.79 22.04 5.79
N GLU A 178 13.06 21.42 4.85
CA GLU A 178 13.63 20.93 3.59
C GLU A 178 14.17 22.09 2.72
N LEU A 179 13.46 23.22 2.65
CA LEU A 179 13.94 24.42 1.94
C LEU A 179 15.18 25.05 2.61
N GLU A 180 15.19 25.16 3.95
CA GLU A 180 16.31 25.74 4.71
C GLU A 180 17.59 24.87 4.65
N GLN A 181 17.44 23.54 4.63
CA GLN A 181 18.57 22.61 4.42
C GLN A 181 19.17 22.71 3.02
N THR A 182 18.39 23.13 2.03
CA THR A 182 18.86 23.28 0.65
C THR A 182 19.71 24.55 0.47
N ASP A 183 19.46 25.59 1.28
CA ASP A 183 20.21 26.86 1.26
C ASP A 183 21.63 26.74 1.87
N SER A 184 21.97 25.61 2.52
CA SER A 184 23.22 25.49 3.29
C SER A 184 24.39 24.77 2.62
N LYS A 185 24.25 24.15 1.41
CA LYS A 185 25.42 23.69 0.59
C LYS A 185 25.12 22.97 -0.75
N GLN A 186 23.92 23.03 -1.32
CA GLN A 186 23.63 22.31 -2.58
C GLN A 186 23.37 23.26 -3.76
N MET A 187 24.02 22.99 -4.89
CA MET A 187 23.71 23.65 -6.15
C MET A 187 22.23 23.47 -6.49
N PRO A 188 21.56 24.48 -7.08
CA PRO A 188 20.16 24.40 -7.43
C PRO A 188 19.92 23.19 -8.35
N ILE A 189 18.91 22.39 -8.01
CA ILE A 189 18.42 21.30 -8.85
C ILE A 189 18.05 21.90 -10.21
N ALA A 190 18.59 21.33 -11.30
CA ALA A 190 18.39 21.85 -12.66
C ALA A 190 16.89 22.08 -12.95
N GLY A 191 16.55 23.31 -13.38
CA GLY A 191 15.17 23.71 -13.67
C GLY A 191 14.40 24.36 -12.50
N SER A 192 14.98 24.45 -11.31
CA SER A 192 14.38 25.17 -10.18
C SER A 192 14.82 26.64 -10.14
N ARG A 193 13.88 27.56 -9.89
CA ARG A 193 14.17 29.00 -9.67
C ARG A 193 14.05 29.30 -8.18
N ARG A 194 14.99 30.10 -7.66
CA ARG A 194 14.86 30.65 -6.29
C ARG A 194 13.60 31.51 -6.22
N LEU A 195 12.85 31.37 -5.12
CA LEU A 195 11.73 32.26 -4.81
C LEU A 195 12.23 33.71 -4.76
N THR A 196 11.40 34.64 -5.23
CA THR A 196 11.69 36.07 -5.12
C THR A 196 11.74 36.49 -3.65
N LYS A 197 12.51 37.54 -3.34
CA LYS A 197 12.68 38.04 -1.97
C LYS A 197 11.33 38.29 -1.24
N PRO A 198 10.31 38.91 -1.85
CA PRO A 198 9.02 39.13 -1.19
C PRO A 198 8.31 37.83 -0.79
N VAL A 199 8.34 36.82 -1.68
CA VAL A 199 7.69 35.52 -1.43
C VAL A 199 8.42 34.74 -0.33
N ARG A 200 9.74 34.91 -0.22
CA ARG A 200 10.54 34.31 0.86
C ARG A 200 10.22 34.94 2.23
N GLU A 201 10.11 36.26 2.29
CA GLU A 201 9.77 36.99 3.52
C GLU A 201 8.35 36.67 4.00
N GLU A 202 7.39 36.59 3.06
CA GLU A 202 6.03 36.16 3.34
C GLU A 202 5.98 34.70 3.83
N PHE A 203 6.76 33.81 3.21
CA PHE A 203 6.88 32.41 3.63
C PHE A 203 7.40 32.26 5.06
N LEU A 204 8.43 33.03 5.46
CA LEU A 204 8.95 33.01 6.82
C LEU A 204 7.92 33.53 7.83
N THR A 205 7.25 34.64 7.49
CA THR A 205 6.19 35.23 8.34
C THR A 205 5.03 34.25 8.57
N ILE A 206 4.57 33.58 7.51
CA ILE A 206 3.52 32.55 7.60
C ILE A 206 3.99 31.37 8.46
N SER A 207 5.25 30.98 8.32
CA SER A 207 5.81 29.86 9.07
C SER A 207 5.86 30.14 10.58
N ASP A 208 6.23 31.35 10.98
CA ASP A 208 6.26 31.76 12.39
C ASP A 208 4.84 31.82 12.97
N HIS A 209 3.85 32.26 12.19
CA HIS A 209 2.44 32.19 12.59
C HIS A 209 1.97 30.75 12.78
N LEU A 210 2.37 29.82 11.91
CA LEU A 210 2.00 28.41 12.02
C LEU A 210 2.67 27.73 13.23
N ASP A 211 3.90 28.10 13.59
CA ASP A 211 4.56 27.60 14.80
C ASP A 211 3.87 28.07 16.09
N ARG A 212 3.45 29.34 16.14
CA ARG A 212 2.65 29.88 17.26
C ARG A 212 1.30 29.16 17.36
N LEU A 213 0.62 28.99 16.25
CA LEU A 213 -0.67 28.33 16.17
C LEU A 213 -0.57 26.85 16.57
N ARG A 214 0.48 26.13 16.15
CA ARG A 214 0.77 24.76 16.59
C ARG A 214 0.92 24.67 18.12
N SER A 215 1.61 25.63 18.72
CA SER A 215 1.85 25.69 20.17
C SER A 215 0.55 25.92 20.94
N GLN A 216 -0.26 26.89 20.50
CA GLN A 216 -1.58 27.18 21.08
C GLN A 216 -2.54 25.98 20.99
N ILE A 217 -2.53 25.27 19.85
CA ILE A 217 -3.31 24.04 19.68
C ILE A 217 -2.84 22.95 20.64
N GLY A 218 -1.53 22.80 20.85
CA GLY A 218 -0.97 21.86 21.82
C GLY A 218 -1.56 22.07 23.22
N THR A 219 -1.46 23.30 23.72
CA THR A 219 -2.01 23.68 25.02
C THR A 219 -3.53 23.48 25.11
N ARG A 220 -4.26 23.75 24.02
CA ARG A 220 -5.72 23.59 23.99
C ARG A 220 -6.15 22.11 23.99
N LEU A 221 -5.43 21.25 23.27
CA LEU A 221 -5.66 19.80 23.27
C LEU A 221 -5.36 19.17 24.64
N GLU A 222 -4.32 19.63 25.34
CA GLU A 222 -4.01 19.18 26.70
C GLU A 222 -5.15 19.51 27.66
N ARG A 223 -5.66 20.75 27.62
CA ARG A 223 -6.81 21.17 28.46
C ARG A 223 -8.10 20.42 28.18
N LEU A 224 -8.36 20.05 26.92
CA LEU A 224 -9.53 19.24 26.56
C LEU A 224 -9.39 17.81 27.11
N ARG A 225 -8.19 17.24 27.05
CA ARG A 225 -7.92 15.90 27.60
C ARG A 225 -8.12 15.85 29.12
N ASP A 226 -7.78 16.92 29.84
CA ASP A 226 -7.93 17.00 31.30
C ASP A 226 -9.38 17.30 31.73
N ARG A 227 -10.29 17.66 30.81
CA ARG A 227 -11.73 17.85 31.09
C ARG A 227 -12.58 16.61 30.89
N ASP A 228 -12.12 15.70 30.02
CA ASP A 228 -12.85 14.49 29.62
C ASP A 228 -12.38 13.22 30.38
N GLY A 229 -11.42 13.35 31.31
CA GLY A 229 -10.91 12.29 32.19
C GLY A 229 -11.32 12.50 33.64
#